data_AF-A0A7S1A092-F1
#
_entry.id   AF-A0A7S1A092-F1
#
_cell.length_a   1.000
_cell.length_b   1.000
_cell.length_c   1.000
_cell.angle_alpha   90.00
_cell.angle_beta   90.00
_cell.angle_gamma   90.00
#
_symmetry.space_group_name_H-M   'P 1'
#
loop_
_entity.id
_entity.type
_entity.pdbx_description
1 polymer ?
#
loop_
_entity_poly.entity_id
_entity_poly.type
_entity_poly.pdbx_seq_one_letter_code
_entity_poly.pdbx_strand_id
1 'polypeptide(L)'
;WAWVPLLVSAVFAFFLGYLYLFFLFRAACCIVWACMVIMIVVPLCAGGYLVSWSLRGNTDNLHNIGDMQWMFTVGMSSFVLGIILLLIAAFRKRSINTAVHCIEAACECMWDMPSLLLEPFVTLFFKCGMLTLMSIGFLWLLSAGKVTHHGLYRSFSYGVWEKRYIAYYFFMMIWVNDLCDAMSHFVLAYAVQLWYFSPIEDDAKVEVPSLAIFRGYRVGLLCHIGTLAFGAVIIAVVRSVRMALAYAEKLANDTYNCAAACIAKAFLCCFTCIQNGLEFLNKNAYIDVAITSSNFCSAASRATLVVSSEMTAVSALNGACWIVQLAGLGAITGLGSVASWLLVTRVGNFSDPNSPSYVHDPVFLTLVAAVISFLVAFIFMIVFDTVSDSILYCYALEKRRHRGRTENDGEPVPRGLMRLVAQEGRVPPQEDPCMPQKSFNHQYQQMQLERDSVKKETIQD
;
A
#
# COMPACT_ATOMS: atom_id res chain seq x y z
N TRP A 1 13.11 25.68 -24.15
CA TRP A 1 12.26 25.87 -22.95
C TRP A 1 11.50 24.58 -22.60
N ALA A 2 12.23 23.49 -22.36
CA ALA A 2 11.64 22.15 -22.26
C ALA A 2 10.90 21.88 -20.93
N TRP A 3 11.08 22.72 -19.92
CA TRP A 3 10.42 22.55 -18.62
C TRP A 3 8.93 22.88 -18.64
N VAL A 4 8.46 23.74 -19.57
CA VAL A 4 7.04 24.14 -19.65
C VAL A 4 6.15 22.95 -20.05
N PRO A 5 6.44 22.19 -21.13
CA PRO A 5 5.70 20.96 -21.44
C PRO A 5 5.71 19.93 -20.30
N LEU A 6 6.82 19.80 -19.57
CA LEU A 6 6.93 18.88 -18.43
C LEU A 6 6.05 19.32 -17.25
N LEU A 7 5.96 20.62 -16.98
CA LEU A 7 5.06 21.15 -15.95
C LEU A 7 3.59 20.94 -16.34
N VAL A 8 3.23 21.17 -17.59
CA VAL A 8 1.88 20.92 -18.11
C VAL A 8 1.53 19.43 -18.00
N SER A 9 2.46 18.54 -18.34
CA SER A 9 2.34 17.10 -18.15
C SER A 9 2.06 16.73 -16.68
N ALA A 10 2.81 17.31 -15.73
CA ALA A 10 2.64 17.03 -14.31
C ALA A 10 1.24 17.44 -13.80
N VAL A 11 0.80 18.65 -14.16
CA VAL A 11 -0.54 19.17 -13.80
C VAL A 11 -1.64 18.30 -14.43
N PHE A 12 -1.47 17.92 -15.70
CA PHE A 12 -2.43 17.06 -16.38
C PHE A 12 -2.49 15.65 -15.76
N ALA A 13 -1.36 15.07 -15.35
CA ALA A 13 -1.33 13.79 -14.65
C ALA A 13 -2.08 13.86 -13.30
N PHE A 14 -1.98 14.98 -12.58
CA PHE A 14 -2.72 15.19 -11.34
C PHE A 14 -4.23 15.25 -11.58
N PHE A 15 -4.66 15.96 -12.63
CA PHE A 15 -6.06 15.97 -13.07
C PHE A 15 -6.54 14.57 -13.46
N LEU A 16 -5.75 13.82 -14.24
CA LEU A 16 -6.06 12.43 -14.60
C LEU A 16 -6.18 11.53 -13.36
N GLY A 17 -5.38 11.77 -12.31
CA GLY A 17 -5.49 11.06 -11.03
C GLY A 17 -6.85 11.25 -10.36
N TYR A 18 -7.34 12.50 -10.23
CA TYR A 18 -8.68 12.77 -9.69
C TYR A 18 -9.79 12.25 -10.60
N LEU A 19 -9.63 12.37 -11.91
CA LEU A 19 -10.56 11.82 -12.87
C LEU A 19 -10.66 10.29 -12.73
N TYR A 20 -9.53 9.63 -12.52
CA TYR A 20 -9.47 8.19 -12.25
C TYR A 20 -10.19 7.81 -10.95
N LEU A 21 -9.95 8.54 -9.85
CA LEU A 21 -10.69 8.34 -8.59
C LEU A 21 -12.19 8.57 -8.76
N PHE A 22 -12.61 9.56 -9.55
CA PHE A 22 -14.02 9.81 -9.84
C PHE A 22 -14.65 8.63 -10.61
N PHE A 23 -13.96 8.08 -11.61
CA PHE A 23 -14.43 6.90 -12.31
C PHE A 23 -14.50 5.67 -11.39
N LEU A 24 -13.50 5.47 -10.52
CA LEU A 24 -13.55 4.41 -9.52
C LEU A 24 -14.73 4.61 -8.56
N PHE A 25 -14.98 5.81 -8.06
CA PHE A 25 -16.11 6.09 -7.20
C PHE A 25 -17.45 5.74 -7.87
N ARG A 26 -17.62 6.09 -9.15
CA ARG A 26 -18.89 5.87 -9.87
C ARG A 26 -19.06 4.44 -10.40
N ALA A 27 -17.96 3.77 -10.71
CA ALA A 27 -17.96 2.49 -11.41
C ALA A 27 -17.17 1.38 -10.68
N ALA A 28 -16.87 1.52 -9.39
CA ALA A 28 -16.11 0.54 -8.60
C ALA A 28 -16.68 -0.87 -8.76
N CYS A 29 -18.00 -1.01 -8.61
CA CYS A 29 -18.69 -2.29 -8.79
C CYS A 29 -18.44 -2.86 -10.20
N CYS A 30 -18.66 -2.07 -11.25
CA CYS A 30 -18.45 -2.51 -12.63
C CYS A 30 -16.99 -2.89 -12.90
N ILE A 31 -16.03 -2.10 -12.41
CA ILE A 31 -14.60 -2.32 -12.61
C ILE A 31 -14.14 -3.59 -11.90
N VAL A 32 -14.47 -3.75 -10.61
CA VAL A 32 -14.08 -4.95 -9.84
C VAL A 32 -14.68 -6.21 -10.46
N TRP A 33 -15.97 -6.20 -10.83
CA TRP A 33 -16.59 -7.36 -11.48
C TRP A 33 -16.02 -7.63 -12.88
N ALA A 34 -15.78 -6.60 -13.70
CA ALA A 34 -15.16 -6.75 -15.01
C ALA A 34 -13.75 -7.36 -14.88
N CYS A 35 -12.95 -6.86 -13.94
CA CYS A 35 -11.63 -7.39 -13.67
C CYS A 35 -11.67 -8.83 -13.18
N MET A 36 -12.60 -9.19 -12.28
CA MET A 36 -12.79 -10.58 -11.86
C MET A 36 -13.19 -11.48 -13.03
N VAL A 37 -14.11 -11.04 -13.88
CA VAL A 37 -14.50 -11.78 -15.09
C VAL A 37 -13.29 -11.98 -16.00
N ILE A 38 -12.48 -10.95 -16.25
CA ILE A 38 -11.26 -11.07 -17.05
C ILE A 38 -10.29 -12.07 -16.42
N MET A 39 -10.05 -11.98 -15.11
CA MET A 39 -9.16 -12.89 -14.37
C MET A 39 -9.64 -14.35 -14.36
N ILE A 40 -10.93 -14.61 -14.58
CA ILE A 40 -11.49 -15.95 -14.68
C ILE A 40 -11.47 -16.43 -16.14
N VAL A 41 -11.94 -15.59 -17.07
CA VAL A 41 -12.10 -15.93 -18.49
C VAL A 41 -10.75 -16.14 -19.16
N VAL A 42 -9.75 -15.29 -18.89
CA VAL A 42 -8.44 -15.39 -19.55
C VAL A 42 -7.77 -16.75 -19.25
N PRO A 43 -7.63 -17.20 -17.99
CA PRO A 43 -7.07 -18.53 -17.70
C PRO A 43 -7.93 -19.69 -18.23
N LEU A 44 -9.26 -19.59 -18.20
CA LEU A 44 -10.14 -20.63 -18.73
C LEU A 44 -10.03 -20.77 -20.25
N CYS A 45 -10.06 -19.66 -20.98
CA CYS A 45 -9.96 -19.65 -22.43
C CYS A 45 -8.54 -20.02 -22.89
N ALA A 46 -7.50 -19.41 -22.30
CA ALA A 46 -6.11 -19.73 -22.62
C ALA A 46 -5.78 -21.19 -22.27
N GLY A 47 -6.17 -21.64 -21.07
CA GLY A 47 -5.94 -23.01 -20.62
C GLY A 47 -6.68 -24.03 -21.49
N GLY A 48 -7.96 -23.78 -21.78
CA GLY A 48 -8.76 -24.62 -22.69
C GLY A 48 -8.20 -24.66 -24.10
N TYR A 49 -7.74 -23.53 -24.63
CA TYR A 49 -7.08 -23.44 -25.93
C TYR A 49 -5.79 -24.29 -25.95
N LEU A 50 -4.90 -24.10 -24.98
CA LEU A 50 -3.63 -24.83 -24.87
C LEU A 50 -3.85 -26.36 -24.75
N VAL A 51 -4.82 -26.78 -23.94
CA VAL A 51 -5.17 -28.20 -23.80
C VAL A 51 -5.74 -28.74 -25.11
N SER A 52 -6.67 -28.03 -25.75
CA SER A 52 -7.26 -28.46 -27.02
C SER A 52 -6.22 -28.58 -28.14
N TRP A 53 -5.23 -27.67 -28.16
CA TRP A 53 -4.12 -27.70 -29.09
C TRP A 53 -3.20 -28.90 -28.84
N SER A 54 -2.84 -29.15 -27.59
CA SER A 54 -2.00 -30.29 -27.20
C SER A 54 -2.64 -31.64 -27.54
N LEU A 55 -3.98 -31.75 -27.44
CA LEU A 55 -4.73 -32.97 -27.75
C LEU A 55 -4.95 -33.17 -29.25
N ARG A 56 -4.97 -32.10 -30.05
CA ARG A 56 -5.15 -32.14 -31.52
C ARG A 56 -3.83 -32.23 -32.31
N GLY A 57 -2.70 -32.34 -31.62
CA GLY A 57 -1.36 -32.35 -32.24
C GLY A 57 -1.25 -33.33 -33.42
N ASN A 58 -0.96 -32.78 -34.60
CA ASN A 58 -0.79 -33.50 -35.85
C ASN A 58 0.39 -34.50 -35.76
N THR A 59 0.26 -35.67 -36.40
CA THR A 59 1.13 -36.85 -36.29
C THR A 59 2.58 -36.70 -36.76
N ASP A 60 3.00 -35.51 -37.19
CA ASP A 60 4.20 -35.38 -38.03
C ASP A 60 5.44 -34.83 -37.28
N ASN A 61 5.32 -34.48 -35.99
CA ASN A 61 6.42 -33.84 -35.24
C ASN A 61 6.87 -34.66 -34.01
N LEU A 62 7.58 -35.77 -34.24
CA LEU A 62 8.21 -36.59 -33.20
C LEU A 62 9.26 -35.83 -32.36
N HIS A 63 9.75 -34.68 -32.83
CA HIS A 63 10.75 -33.86 -32.13
C HIS A 63 10.15 -32.88 -31.09
N ASN A 64 8.81 -32.72 -31.05
CA ASN A 64 8.11 -31.74 -30.18
C ASN A 64 7.35 -32.36 -28.99
N ILE A 65 7.63 -33.61 -28.61
CA ILE A 65 6.89 -34.32 -27.54
C ILE A 65 7.04 -33.60 -26.18
N GLY A 66 8.22 -33.05 -25.88
CA GLY A 66 8.45 -32.27 -24.66
C GLY A 66 7.61 -30.99 -24.59
N ASP A 67 7.52 -30.26 -25.70
CA ASP A 67 6.72 -29.03 -25.78
C ASP A 67 5.23 -29.32 -25.61
N MET A 68 4.74 -30.44 -26.15
CA MET A 68 3.34 -30.85 -25.97
C MET A 68 2.99 -31.16 -24.51
N GLN A 69 3.90 -31.81 -23.76
CA GLN A 69 3.69 -32.08 -22.32
C GLN A 69 3.71 -30.80 -21.48
N TRP A 70 4.60 -29.85 -21.78
CA TRP A 70 4.63 -28.55 -21.11
C TRP A 70 3.37 -27.74 -21.40
N MET A 71 2.92 -27.67 -22.66
CA MET A 71 1.69 -26.96 -23.03
C MET A 71 0.45 -27.58 -22.38
N PHE A 72 0.37 -28.91 -22.29
CA PHE A 72 -0.70 -29.59 -21.57
C PHE A 72 -0.67 -29.26 -20.08
N THR A 73 0.51 -29.30 -19.44
CA THR A 73 0.65 -29.03 -17.99
C THR A 73 0.33 -27.58 -17.64
N VAL A 74 0.83 -26.62 -18.43
CA VAL A 74 0.54 -25.19 -18.27
C VAL A 74 -0.93 -24.90 -18.59
N GLY A 75 -1.48 -25.52 -19.64
CA GLY A 75 -2.90 -25.40 -20.01
C GLY A 75 -3.84 -25.93 -18.93
N MET A 76 -3.57 -27.12 -18.39
CA MET A 76 -4.37 -27.72 -17.32
C MET A 76 -4.26 -26.93 -16.02
N SER A 77 -3.06 -26.49 -15.63
CA SER A 77 -2.88 -25.68 -14.42
C SER A 77 -3.59 -24.32 -14.51
N SER A 78 -3.52 -23.64 -15.66
CA SER A 78 -4.25 -22.38 -15.89
C SER A 78 -5.78 -22.58 -15.93
N PHE A 79 -6.26 -23.67 -16.53
CA PHE A 79 -7.70 -24.00 -16.55
C PHE A 79 -8.23 -24.30 -15.14
N VAL A 80 -7.51 -25.12 -14.36
CA VAL A 80 -7.86 -25.43 -12.96
C VAL A 80 -7.85 -24.16 -12.11
N LEU A 81 -6.85 -23.28 -12.29
CA LEU A 81 -6.82 -21.97 -11.62
C LEU A 81 -8.07 -21.14 -11.95
N GLY A 82 -8.46 -21.08 -13.23
CA GLY A 82 -9.67 -20.39 -13.66
C GLY A 82 -10.94 -20.92 -13.01
N ILE A 83 -11.08 -22.26 -12.87
CA ILE A 83 -12.21 -22.87 -12.16
C ILE A 83 -12.19 -22.51 -10.67
N ILE A 84 -11.03 -22.58 -10.02
CA ILE A 84 -10.89 -22.22 -8.59
C ILE A 84 -11.31 -20.76 -8.37
N LEU A 85 -10.84 -19.83 -9.22
CA LEU A 85 -11.22 -18.42 -9.15
C LEU A 85 -12.72 -18.20 -9.36
N LEU A 86 -13.34 -18.93 -10.29
CA LEU A 86 -14.79 -18.90 -10.52
C LEU A 86 -15.57 -19.37 -9.28
N LEU A 87 -15.15 -20.47 -8.66
CA LEU A 87 -15.78 -20.98 -7.44
C LEU A 87 -15.64 -19.96 -6.29
N ILE A 88 -14.46 -19.36 -6.10
CA ILE A 88 -14.25 -18.32 -5.09
C ILE A 88 -15.18 -17.13 -5.34
N ALA A 89 -15.26 -16.64 -6.59
CA ALA A 89 -16.13 -15.52 -6.94
C ALA A 89 -17.62 -15.83 -6.69
N ALA A 90 -18.07 -17.04 -7.02
CA ALA A 90 -19.44 -17.48 -6.78
C ALA A 90 -19.77 -17.60 -5.29
N PHE A 91 -18.91 -18.24 -4.49
CA PHE A 91 -19.17 -18.49 -3.08
C PHE A 91 -18.90 -17.29 -2.16
N ARG A 92 -18.06 -16.34 -2.57
CA ARG A 92 -17.65 -15.19 -1.74
C ARG A 92 -18.23 -13.85 -2.19
N LYS A 93 -19.37 -13.86 -2.91
CA LYS A 93 -20.04 -12.64 -3.41
C LYS A 93 -20.21 -11.54 -2.36
N ARG A 94 -20.60 -11.88 -1.13
CA ARG A 94 -20.75 -10.92 -0.02
C ARG A 94 -19.43 -10.19 0.29
N SER A 95 -18.34 -10.93 0.36
CA SER A 95 -17.00 -10.43 0.66
C SER A 95 -16.49 -9.48 -0.41
N ILE A 96 -16.77 -9.81 -1.68
CA ILE A 96 -16.43 -8.97 -2.83
C ILE A 96 -17.24 -7.67 -2.78
N ASN A 97 -18.52 -7.75 -2.42
CA ASN A 97 -19.36 -6.56 -2.28
C ASN A 97 -18.86 -5.64 -1.15
N THR A 98 -18.38 -6.21 -0.04
CA THR A 98 -17.70 -5.43 1.01
C THR A 98 -16.47 -4.71 0.47
N ALA A 99 -15.60 -5.41 -0.27
CA ALA A 99 -14.43 -4.79 -0.88
C ALA A 99 -14.78 -3.65 -1.85
N VAL A 100 -15.80 -3.83 -2.70
CA VAL A 100 -16.31 -2.80 -3.62
C VAL A 100 -16.73 -1.54 -2.86
N HIS A 101 -17.51 -1.70 -1.78
CA HIS A 101 -17.96 -0.56 -0.99
C HIS A 101 -16.84 0.12 -0.19
N CYS A 102 -15.81 -0.63 0.23
CA CYS A 102 -14.60 -0.03 0.81
C CYS A 102 -13.83 0.80 -0.23
N ILE A 103 -13.74 0.34 -1.49
CA ILE A 103 -13.12 1.10 -2.59
C ILE A 103 -13.91 2.39 -2.88
N GLU A 104 -15.25 2.31 -2.93
CA GLU A 104 -16.11 3.49 -3.10
C GLU A 104 -15.87 4.51 -1.97
N ALA A 105 -15.88 4.05 -0.72
CA ALA A 105 -15.63 4.90 0.44
C ALA A 105 -14.19 5.46 0.47
N ALA A 106 -13.20 4.72 -0.02
CA ALA A 106 -11.82 5.20 -0.13
C ALA A 106 -11.69 6.34 -1.15
N CYS A 107 -12.38 6.24 -2.28
CA CYS A 107 -12.42 7.32 -3.27
C CYS A 107 -13.12 8.56 -2.69
N GLU A 108 -14.24 8.39 -1.98
CA GLU A 108 -14.95 9.48 -1.28
C GLU A 108 -14.03 10.17 -0.26
N CYS A 109 -13.34 9.39 0.58
CA CYS A 109 -12.38 9.88 1.56
C CYS A 109 -11.24 10.69 0.94
N MET A 110 -10.65 10.21 -0.17
CA MET A 110 -9.59 10.93 -0.87
C MET A 110 -10.08 12.20 -1.58
N TRP A 111 -11.35 12.24 -1.98
CA TRP A 111 -11.97 13.43 -2.55
C TRP A 111 -12.24 14.50 -1.49
N ASP A 112 -12.76 14.08 -0.34
CA ASP A 112 -13.06 14.97 0.80
C ASP A 112 -11.80 15.49 1.49
N MET A 113 -10.72 14.69 1.48
CA MET A 113 -9.42 15.04 2.07
C MET A 113 -8.28 15.01 1.04
N PRO A 114 -8.22 15.97 0.10
CA PRO A 114 -7.16 16.01 -0.91
C PRO A 114 -5.76 16.16 -0.30
N SER A 115 -5.67 16.65 0.95
CA SER A 115 -4.40 16.69 1.68
C SER A 115 -3.74 15.31 1.77
N LEU A 116 -4.49 14.20 1.80
CA LEU A 116 -3.96 12.83 1.83
C LEU A 116 -2.87 12.57 0.78
N LEU A 117 -2.98 13.18 -0.40
CA LEU A 117 -2.00 13.05 -1.49
C LEU A 117 -0.67 13.75 -1.23
N LEU A 118 -0.61 14.66 -0.25
CA LEU A 118 0.65 15.29 0.18
C LEU A 118 1.49 14.36 1.06
N GLU A 119 0.89 13.34 1.68
CA GLU A 119 1.57 12.47 2.63
C GLU A 119 2.82 11.79 2.03
N PRO A 120 2.78 11.17 0.83
CA PRO A 120 3.96 10.50 0.28
C PRO A 120 5.11 11.47 -0.01
N PHE A 121 4.81 12.73 -0.36
CA PHE A 121 5.84 13.76 -0.55
C PHE A 121 6.50 14.15 0.76
N VAL A 122 5.71 14.33 1.83
CA VAL A 122 6.22 14.64 3.16
C VAL A 122 7.11 13.51 3.66
N THR A 123 6.62 12.27 3.57
CA THR A 123 7.38 11.08 3.97
C THR A 123 8.65 10.90 3.12
N LEU A 124 8.59 11.10 1.80
CA LEU A 124 9.75 11.03 0.93
C LEU A 124 10.80 12.10 1.29
N PHE A 125 10.36 13.35 1.54
CA PHE A 125 11.26 14.44 1.94
C PHE A 125 12.01 14.10 3.24
N PHE A 126 11.28 13.66 4.27
CA PHE A 126 11.90 13.25 5.53
C PHE A 126 12.81 12.03 5.37
N LYS A 127 12.39 11.01 4.62
CA LYS A 127 13.22 9.83 4.34
C LYS A 127 14.50 10.19 3.61
N CYS A 128 14.44 10.98 2.54
CA CYS A 128 15.61 11.41 1.79
C CYS A 128 16.57 12.22 2.68
N GLY A 129 16.04 13.15 3.48
CA GLY A 129 16.85 13.94 4.42
C GLY A 129 17.56 13.06 5.46
N MET A 130 16.83 12.16 6.12
CA MET A 130 17.41 11.26 7.12
C MET A 130 18.38 10.24 6.51
N LEU A 131 18.05 9.63 5.37
CA LEU A 131 18.93 8.69 4.70
C LEU A 131 20.23 9.38 4.27
N THR A 132 20.16 10.60 3.75
CA THR A 132 21.36 11.37 3.38
C THR A 132 22.23 11.64 4.62
N LEU A 133 21.64 12.12 5.71
CA LEU A 133 22.34 12.37 6.97
C LEU A 133 23.01 11.10 7.51
N MET A 134 22.28 10.00 7.52
CA MET A 134 22.77 8.70 7.98
C MET A 134 23.84 8.14 7.06
N SER A 135 23.72 8.30 5.73
CA SER A 135 24.75 7.88 4.78
C SER A 135 26.05 8.65 4.97
N ILE A 136 25.99 9.96 5.22
CA ILE A 136 27.17 10.76 5.56
C ILE A 136 27.83 10.23 6.84
N GLY A 137 27.04 10.01 7.90
CA GLY A 137 27.56 9.46 9.15
C GLY A 137 28.13 8.04 9.00
N PHE A 138 27.53 7.20 8.15
CA PHE A 138 28.04 5.88 7.83
C PHE A 138 29.37 5.94 7.08
N LEU A 139 29.51 6.83 6.09
CA LEU A 139 30.77 7.05 5.38
C LEU A 139 31.87 7.56 6.32
N TRP A 140 31.54 8.45 7.26
CA TRP A 140 32.46 8.88 8.32
C TRP A 140 32.90 7.72 9.20
N LEU A 141 31.98 6.85 9.61
CA LEU A 141 32.31 5.65 10.38
C LEU A 141 33.26 4.71 9.61
N LEU A 142 33.01 4.49 8.32
CA LEU A 142 33.90 3.68 7.48
C LEU A 142 35.31 4.30 7.35
N SER A 143 35.41 5.64 7.31
CA SER A 143 36.69 6.33 7.21
C SER A 143 37.62 6.14 8.41
N ALA A 144 37.09 5.69 9.56
CA ALA A 144 37.86 5.39 10.76
C ALA A 144 38.65 4.05 10.67
N GLY A 145 38.45 3.26 9.60
CA GLY A 145 39.18 2.01 9.38
C GLY A 145 40.69 2.23 9.25
N LYS A 146 41.50 1.30 9.77
CA LYS A 146 42.95 1.37 9.64
C LYS A 146 43.35 1.15 8.18
N VAL A 147 44.10 2.09 7.61
CA VAL A 147 44.58 1.97 6.22
C VAL A 147 45.73 0.97 6.16
N THR A 148 45.52 -0.12 5.42
CA THR A 148 46.55 -1.10 5.08
C THR A 148 47.08 -0.81 3.68
N HIS A 149 48.40 -0.65 3.59
CA HIS A 149 49.08 -0.37 2.34
C HIS A 149 49.48 -1.67 1.66
N HIS A 150 49.07 -1.84 0.42
CA HIS A 150 49.54 -2.93 -0.42
C HIS A 150 50.08 -2.36 -1.74
N GLY A 151 51.26 -1.75 -1.68
CA GLY A 151 51.83 -1.07 -2.84
C GLY A 151 50.95 0.06 -3.35
N LEU A 152 50.39 -0.08 -4.56
CA LEU A 152 49.54 0.92 -5.22
C LEU A 152 48.08 0.95 -4.72
N TYR A 153 47.59 -0.12 -4.08
CA TYR A 153 46.22 -0.16 -3.55
C TYR A 153 46.18 0.07 -2.04
N ARG A 154 45.17 0.83 -1.61
CA ARG A 154 44.85 1.07 -0.20
C ARG A 154 43.59 0.29 0.13
N SER A 155 43.64 -0.52 1.17
CA SER A 155 42.47 -1.22 1.71
C SER A 155 42.21 -0.73 3.13
N PHE A 156 40.95 -0.76 3.55
CA PHE A 156 40.58 -0.51 4.93
C PHE A 156 40.51 -1.84 5.68
N SER A 157 41.23 -1.93 6.78
CA SER A 157 41.15 -3.05 7.72
C SER A 157 40.36 -2.62 8.95
N TYR A 158 39.36 -3.42 9.30
CA TYR A 158 38.49 -3.18 10.46
C TYR A 158 38.70 -4.28 11.50
N GLY A 159 38.94 -3.88 12.74
CA GLY A 159 38.93 -4.77 13.90
C GLY A 159 37.50 -5.20 14.26
N VAL A 160 37.39 -5.99 15.31
CA VAL A 160 36.10 -6.57 15.76
C VAL A 160 35.14 -5.48 16.24
N TRP A 161 35.65 -4.47 16.95
CA TRP A 161 34.84 -3.36 17.46
C TRP A 161 34.33 -2.48 16.33
N GLU A 162 35.18 -2.11 15.36
CA GLU A 162 34.72 -1.33 14.21
C GLU A 162 33.66 -2.08 13.39
N LYS A 163 33.84 -3.39 13.16
CA LYS A 163 32.83 -4.22 12.49
C LYS A 163 31.49 -4.22 13.23
N ARG A 164 31.51 -4.27 14.58
CA ARG A 164 30.30 -4.19 15.41
C ARG A 164 29.62 -2.83 15.29
N TYR A 165 30.38 -1.73 15.28
CA TYR A 165 29.82 -0.40 15.08
C TYR A 165 29.22 -0.22 13.68
N ILE A 166 29.89 -0.72 12.64
CA ILE A 166 29.38 -0.70 11.25
C ILE A 166 28.06 -1.46 11.18
N ALA A 167 27.98 -2.66 11.76
CA ALA A 167 26.77 -3.47 11.78
C ALA A 167 25.63 -2.78 12.56
N TYR A 168 25.92 -2.22 13.73
CA TYR A 168 24.95 -1.46 14.53
C TYR A 168 24.44 -0.23 13.78
N TYR A 169 25.33 0.55 13.16
CA TYR A 169 24.95 1.75 12.40
C TYR A 169 24.06 1.38 11.21
N PHE A 170 24.44 0.35 10.46
CA PHE A 170 23.63 -0.14 9.33
C PHE A 170 22.23 -0.60 9.78
N PHE A 171 22.15 -1.32 10.91
CA PHE A 171 20.87 -1.65 11.54
C PHE A 171 20.04 -0.41 11.87
N MET A 172 20.66 0.62 12.47
CA MET A 172 19.98 1.88 12.79
C MET A 172 19.46 2.61 11.55
N MET A 173 20.19 2.57 10.43
CA MET A 173 19.71 3.13 9.15
C MET A 173 18.42 2.46 8.69
N ILE A 174 18.35 1.13 8.77
CA ILE A 174 17.17 0.35 8.38
C ILE A 174 16.00 0.68 9.32
N TRP A 175 16.26 0.68 10.63
CA TRP A 175 15.24 0.97 11.64
C TRP A 175 14.66 2.38 11.51
N VAL A 176 15.50 3.38 11.29
CA VAL A 176 15.07 4.77 11.08
C VAL A 176 14.25 4.90 9.78
N ASN A 177 14.59 4.17 8.72
CA ASN A 177 13.76 4.10 7.53
C ASN A 177 12.39 3.47 7.82
N ASP A 178 12.36 2.34 8.54
CA ASP A 178 11.12 1.66 8.96
C ASP A 178 10.26 2.53 9.89
N LEU A 179 10.88 3.38 10.72
CA LEU A 179 10.16 4.34 11.55
C LEU A 179 9.44 5.41 10.72
N CYS A 180 10.05 5.87 9.63
CA CYS A 180 9.36 6.76 8.68
C CYS A 180 8.16 6.10 8.03
N ASP A 181 8.28 4.82 7.62
CA ASP A 181 7.17 4.03 7.10
C ASP A 181 6.04 3.87 8.13
N ALA A 182 6.39 3.57 9.39
CA ALA A 182 5.43 3.46 10.48
C ALA A 182 4.68 4.78 10.73
N MET A 183 5.39 5.92 10.71
CA MET A 183 4.78 7.24 10.85
C MET A 183 3.82 7.54 9.69
N SER A 184 4.24 7.28 8.45
CA SER A 184 3.43 7.47 7.24
C SER A 184 2.10 6.71 7.33
N HIS A 185 2.16 5.41 7.62
CA HIS A 185 0.97 4.57 7.78
C HIS A 185 0.06 5.05 8.92
N PHE A 186 0.63 5.43 10.06
CA PHE A 186 -0.14 5.95 11.19
C PHE A 186 -0.85 7.26 10.83
N VAL A 187 -0.18 8.19 10.15
CA VAL A 187 -0.74 9.50 9.78
C VAL A 187 -1.90 9.35 8.79
N LEU A 188 -1.76 8.47 7.78
CA LEU A 188 -2.85 8.15 6.87
C LEU A 188 -4.03 7.52 7.61
N ALA A 189 -3.78 6.52 8.46
CA ALA A 189 -4.84 5.87 9.24
C ALA A 189 -5.54 6.84 10.20
N TYR A 190 -4.78 7.75 10.81
CA TYR A 190 -5.30 8.80 11.70
C TYR A 190 -6.22 9.77 10.95
N ALA A 191 -5.83 10.22 9.75
CA ALA A 191 -6.68 11.07 8.94
C ALA A 191 -7.96 10.32 8.48
N VAL A 192 -7.81 9.07 8.04
CA VAL A 192 -8.95 8.26 7.57
C VAL A 192 -9.95 7.99 8.68
N GLN A 193 -9.51 7.63 9.89
CA GLN A 193 -10.45 7.37 10.98
C GLN A 193 -11.20 8.64 11.41
N LEU A 194 -10.55 9.83 11.38
CA LEU A 194 -11.22 11.10 11.63
C LEU A 194 -12.38 11.29 10.66
N TRP A 195 -12.15 11.11 9.36
CA TRP A 195 -13.20 11.21 8.33
C TRP A 195 -14.26 10.11 8.45
N TYR A 196 -13.84 8.87 8.69
CA TYR A 196 -14.73 7.71 8.79
C TYR A 196 -15.78 7.94 9.87
N PHE A 197 -15.36 8.38 11.06
CA PHE A 197 -16.23 8.62 12.22
C PHE A 197 -16.79 10.06 12.31
N SER A 198 -16.57 10.91 11.30
CA SER A 198 -17.22 12.24 11.25
C SER A 198 -18.73 12.10 11.00
N PRO A 199 -19.57 12.91 11.68
CA PRO A 199 -21.01 12.93 11.44
C PRO A 199 -21.36 13.33 10.00
N ILE A 200 -22.52 12.88 9.55
CA ILE A 200 -23.07 13.18 8.22
C ILE A 200 -24.28 14.09 8.43
N GLU A 201 -24.27 15.27 7.82
CA GLU A 201 -25.42 16.18 7.76
C GLU A 201 -25.66 16.53 6.28
N ASP A 202 -26.93 16.60 5.86
CA ASP A 202 -27.34 16.93 4.48
C ASP A 202 -26.59 16.18 3.38
N ASP A 203 -26.44 14.86 3.54
CA ASP A 203 -25.69 14.01 2.61
C ASP A 203 -24.23 14.49 2.40
N ALA A 204 -23.57 15.05 3.42
CA ALA A 204 -22.14 15.41 3.38
C ALA A 204 -21.47 15.24 4.76
N LYS A 205 -20.15 15.02 4.76
CA LYS A 205 -19.33 14.95 5.98
C LYS A 205 -18.99 16.38 6.44
N VAL A 206 -19.54 16.84 7.56
CA VAL A 206 -19.46 18.26 7.98
C VAL A 206 -18.20 18.58 8.78
N GLU A 207 -17.67 17.63 9.56
CA GLU A 207 -16.52 17.84 10.45
C GLU A 207 -15.26 17.15 9.93
N VAL A 208 -14.85 17.42 8.69
CA VAL A 208 -13.57 16.92 8.16
C VAL A 208 -12.46 17.91 8.53
N PRO A 209 -11.53 17.57 9.44
CA PRO A 209 -10.55 18.54 9.91
C PRO A 209 -9.58 18.94 8.78
N SER A 210 -9.51 20.23 8.51
CA SER A 210 -8.47 20.81 7.66
C SER A 210 -7.08 20.43 8.24
N LEU A 211 -6.13 20.06 7.39
CA LEU A 211 -4.76 19.69 7.80
C LEU A 211 -4.68 18.39 8.64
N ALA A 212 -5.58 17.43 8.43
CA ALA A 212 -5.60 16.14 9.13
C ALA A 212 -4.23 15.43 9.20
N ILE A 213 -3.44 15.47 8.11
CA ILE A 213 -2.08 14.92 8.08
C ILE A 213 -1.15 15.60 9.09
N PHE A 214 -1.12 16.94 9.12
CA PHE A 214 -0.23 17.68 10.02
C PHE A 214 -0.59 17.42 11.49
N ARG A 215 -1.89 17.33 11.79
CA ARG A 215 -2.36 16.88 13.11
C ARG A 215 -1.90 15.44 13.38
N GLY A 216 -2.02 14.55 12.40
CA GLY A 216 -1.53 13.17 12.48
C GLY A 216 -0.03 13.09 12.81
N TYR A 217 0.83 13.87 12.14
CA TYR A 217 2.26 13.90 12.45
C TYR A 217 2.52 14.44 13.86
N ARG A 218 1.82 15.51 14.28
CA ARG A 218 1.96 16.05 15.64
C ARG A 218 1.59 15.01 16.69
N VAL A 219 0.46 14.32 16.53
CA VAL A 219 0.01 13.26 17.44
C VAL A 219 0.96 12.06 17.39
N GLY A 220 1.39 11.66 16.20
CA GLY A 220 2.35 10.57 15.99
C GLY A 220 3.69 10.83 16.70
N LEU A 221 4.23 12.05 16.56
CA LEU A 221 5.51 12.45 17.15
C LEU A 221 5.43 12.65 18.66
N LEU A 222 4.37 13.29 19.17
CA LEU A 222 4.29 13.68 20.59
C LEU A 222 3.70 12.58 21.47
N CYS A 223 2.78 11.77 20.94
CA CYS A 223 2.03 10.80 21.74
C CYS A 223 2.36 9.34 21.40
N HIS A 224 2.69 9.03 20.14
CA HIS A 224 2.81 7.63 19.69
C HIS A 224 4.18 7.23 19.18
N ILE A 225 5.20 8.09 19.23
CA ILE A 225 6.51 7.81 18.61
C ILE A 225 7.15 6.53 19.16
N GLY A 226 7.00 6.24 20.45
CA GLY A 226 7.50 5.01 21.06
C GLY A 226 6.79 3.75 20.56
N THR A 227 5.48 3.83 20.34
CA THR A 227 4.67 2.73 19.79
C THR A 227 5.04 2.45 18.33
N LEU A 228 5.22 3.51 17.54
CA LEU A 228 5.65 3.41 16.14
C LEU A 228 7.08 2.86 16.03
N ALA A 229 8.00 3.36 16.86
CA ALA A 229 9.39 2.91 16.93
C ALA A 229 9.54 1.45 17.35
N PHE A 230 8.71 0.99 18.29
CA PHE A 230 8.67 -0.42 18.68
C PHE A 230 8.15 -1.33 17.55
N GLY A 231 7.09 -0.94 16.84
CA GLY A 231 6.66 -1.70 15.67
C GLY A 231 7.74 -1.72 14.58
N ALA A 232 8.38 -0.58 14.31
CA ALA A 232 9.42 -0.44 13.30
C ALA A 232 10.66 -1.29 13.60
N VAL A 233 11.06 -1.42 14.87
CA VAL A 233 12.25 -2.22 15.23
C VAL A 233 12.04 -3.71 14.98
N ILE A 234 10.80 -4.21 15.16
CA ILE A 234 10.46 -5.61 14.87
C ILE A 234 10.70 -5.92 13.39
N ILE A 235 10.24 -5.03 12.49
CA ILE A 235 10.46 -5.16 11.04
C ILE A 235 11.94 -5.04 10.70
N ALA A 236 12.63 -4.04 11.28
CA ALA A 236 14.05 -3.81 11.03
C ALA A 236 14.94 -5.00 11.40
N VAL A 237 14.63 -5.69 12.51
CA VAL A 237 15.35 -6.92 12.92
C VAL A 237 15.19 -8.02 11.89
N VAL A 238 13.96 -8.32 11.48
CA VAL A 238 13.69 -9.39 10.50
C VAL A 238 14.31 -9.05 9.15
N ARG A 239 14.21 -7.79 8.72
CA ARG A 239 14.81 -7.30 7.48
C ARG A 239 16.34 -7.38 7.51
N SER A 240 16.96 -7.07 8.64
CA SER A 240 18.42 -7.19 8.83
C SER A 240 18.88 -8.65 8.72
N VAL A 241 18.15 -9.58 9.34
CA VAL A 241 18.42 -11.02 9.19
C VAL A 241 18.26 -11.47 7.74
N ARG A 242 17.21 -11.01 7.04
CA ARG A 242 16.99 -11.32 5.62
C ARG A 242 18.14 -10.83 4.74
N MET A 243 18.64 -9.62 4.98
CA MET A 243 19.79 -9.08 4.23
C MET A 243 21.09 -9.86 4.51
N ALA A 244 21.32 -10.27 5.76
CA ALA A 244 22.46 -11.12 6.11
C ALA A 244 22.38 -12.49 5.43
N LEU A 245 21.20 -13.11 5.39
CA LEU A 245 20.95 -14.38 4.68
C LEU A 245 21.14 -14.24 3.18
N ALA A 246 20.67 -13.15 2.57
CA ALA A 246 20.87 -12.88 1.14
C ALA A 246 22.36 -12.70 0.80
N TYR A 247 23.11 -12.03 1.68
CA TYR A 247 24.55 -11.91 1.53
C TYR A 247 25.28 -13.26 1.68
N ALA A 248 24.87 -14.08 2.66
CA ALA A 248 25.43 -15.42 2.87
C ALA A 248 25.13 -16.36 1.69
N GLU A 249 23.93 -16.27 1.12
CA GLU A 249 23.53 -17.01 -0.09
C GLU A 249 24.43 -16.64 -1.27
N LYS A 250 24.63 -15.35 -1.50
CA LYS A 250 25.53 -14.84 -2.55
C LYS A 250 26.96 -15.36 -2.36
N LEU A 251 27.49 -15.26 -1.14
CA LEU A 251 28.84 -15.73 -0.83
C LEU A 251 29.00 -17.25 -1.03
N ALA A 252 27.97 -18.04 -0.67
CA ALA A 252 27.96 -19.48 -0.87
C ALA A 252 27.97 -19.85 -2.36
N ASN A 253 27.23 -19.11 -3.20
CA ASN A 253 27.28 -19.29 -4.66
C ASN A 253 28.66 -18.92 -5.23
N ASP A 254 29.24 -17.79 -4.79
CA ASP A 254 30.57 -17.34 -5.24
C ASP A 254 31.69 -18.33 -4.85
N THR A 255 31.48 -19.12 -3.80
CA THR A 255 32.40 -20.17 -3.32
C THR A 255 32.04 -21.58 -3.81
N TYR A 256 31.04 -21.72 -4.70
CA TYR A 256 30.54 -22.99 -5.23
C TYR A 256 30.06 -23.98 -4.16
N ASN A 257 29.62 -23.50 -3.00
CA ASN A 257 29.06 -24.32 -1.93
C ASN A 257 27.53 -24.44 -2.05
N CYS A 258 27.08 -25.36 -2.91
CA CYS A 258 25.66 -25.57 -3.22
C CYS A 258 24.80 -25.88 -1.99
N ALA A 259 25.33 -26.61 -1.00
CA ALA A 259 24.59 -26.96 0.21
C ALA A 259 24.31 -25.73 1.08
N ALA A 260 25.34 -24.90 1.32
CA ALA A 260 25.18 -23.65 2.06
C ALA A 260 24.25 -22.67 1.34
N ALA A 261 24.36 -22.57 0.01
CA ALA A 261 23.45 -21.74 -0.80
C ALA A 261 21.99 -22.22 -0.70
N CYS A 262 21.75 -23.53 -0.78
CA CYS A 262 20.41 -24.11 -0.63
C CYS A 262 19.80 -23.82 0.75
N ILE A 263 20.57 -24.00 1.82
CA ILE A 263 20.13 -23.71 3.19
C ILE A 263 19.83 -22.21 3.35
N ALA A 264 20.71 -21.34 2.87
CA ALA A 264 20.50 -19.89 2.93
C ALA A 264 19.24 -19.46 2.15
N LYS A 265 18.98 -20.04 0.98
CA LYS A 265 17.74 -19.81 0.21
C LYS A 265 16.49 -20.25 0.97
N ALA A 266 16.52 -21.41 1.63
CA ALA A 266 15.39 -21.90 2.42
C ALA A 266 15.06 -20.94 3.57
N PHE A 267 16.06 -20.50 4.34
CA PHE A 267 15.85 -19.50 5.39
C PHE A 267 15.41 -18.14 4.84
N LEU A 268 15.96 -17.71 3.71
CA LEU A 268 15.56 -16.47 3.05
C LEU A 268 14.06 -16.49 2.70
N CYS A 269 13.55 -17.63 2.21
CA CYS A 269 12.12 -17.83 1.96
C CYS A 269 11.30 -17.69 3.26
N CYS A 270 11.67 -18.41 4.32
CA CYS A 270 10.99 -18.36 5.62
C CYS A 270 10.96 -16.93 6.20
N PHE A 271 12.11 -16.24 6.21
CA PHE A 271 12.21 -14.87 6.72
C PHE A 271 11.48 -13.86 5.84
N THR A 272 11.35 -14.12 4.53
CA THR A 272 10.50 -13.29 3.65
C THR A 272 9.02 -13.46 4.02
N CYS A 273 8.56 -14.68 4.26
CA CYS A 273 7.18 -14.92 4.74
C CYS A 273 6.93 -14.26 6.10
N ILE A 274 7.86 -14.39 7.04
CA ILE A 274 7.76 -13.75 8.37
C ILE A 274 7.74 -12.22 8.22
N GLN A 275 8.63 -11.65 7.39
CA GLN A 275 8.65 -10.21 7.14
C GLN A 275 7.32 -9.72 6.61
N ASN A 276 6.77 -10.37 5.56
CA ASN A 276 5.48 -10.00 4.97
C ASN A 276 4.34 -10.09 5.99
N GLY A 277 4.31 -11.14 6.82
CA GLY A 277 3.30 -11.30 7.87
C GLY A 277 3.40 -10.23 8.96
N LEU A 278 4.62 -9.86 9.38
CA LEU A 278 4.84 -8.80 10.36
C LEU A 278 4.54 -7.42 9.79
N GLU A 279 4.88 -7.15 8.53
CA GLU A 279 4.52 -5.88 7.86
C GLU A 279 3.00 -5.72 7.77
N PHE A 280 2.29 -6.81 7.43
CA PHE A 280 0.83 -6.84 7.46
C PHE A 280 0.26 -6.60 8.86
N LEU A 281 0.79 -7.27 9.88
CA LEU A 281 0.40 -7.07 11.28
C LEU A 281 0.62 -5.62 11.73
N ASN A 282 1.81 -5.06 11.44
CA ASN A 282 2.19 -3.70 11.82
C ASN A 282 1.26 -2.67 11.17
N LYS A 283 0.98 -2.80 9.87
CA LYS A 283 0.05 -1.89 9.15
C LYS A 283 -1.30 -1.83 9.86
N ASN A 284 -1.89 -2.99 10.17
CA ASN A 284 -3.16 -3.07 10.87
C ASN A 284 -3.08 -2.61 12.34
N ALA A 285 -1.97 -2.88 13.03
CA ALA A 285 -1.75 -2.40 14.38
C ALA A 285 -1.70 -0.86 14.43
N TYR A 286 -1.05 -0.20 13.48
CA TYR A 286 -1.01 1.27 13.43
C TYR A 286 -2.39 1.87 13.16
N ILE A 287 -3.24 1.22 12.35
CA ILE A 287 -4.64 1.62 12.19
C ILE A 287 -5.39 1.51 13.53
N ASP A 288 -5.21 0.42 14.27
CA ASP A 288 -5.83 0.28 15.59
C ASP A 288 -5.30 1.30 16.61
N VAL A 289 -4.00 1.62 16.60
CA VAL A 289 -3.41 2.68 17.44
C VAL A 289 -4.03 4.03 17.10
N ALA A 290 -4.27 4.34 15.82
CA ALA A 290 -4.90 5.59 15.41
C ALA A 290 -6.34 5.74 15.94
N ILE A 291 -7.06 4.62 16.14
CA ILE A 291 -8.45 4.60 16.64
C ILE A 291 -8.52 4.52 18.17
N THR A 292 -7.64 3.73 18.80
CA THR A 292 -7.72 3.36 20.23
C THR A 292 -6.66 4.03 21.09
N SER A 293 -5.69 4.72 20.49
CA SER A 293 -4.54 5.36 21.15
C SER A 293 -3.80 4.45 22.14
N SER A 294 -3.73 3.14 21.85
CA SER A 294 -3.09 2.15 22.73
C SER A 294 -1.63 1.86 22.36
N ASN A 295 -0.94 1.06 23.18
CA ASN A 295 0.41 0.58 22.86
C ASN A 295 0.42 -0.48 21.74
N PHE A 296 1.59 -0.71 21.15
CA PHE A 296 1.74 -1.57 19.97
C PHE A 296 1.22 -3.00 20.18
N CYS A 297 1.61 -3.67 21.28
CA CYS A 297 1.26 -5.08 21.48
C CYS A 297 -0.25 -5.27 21.67
N SER A 298 -0.90 -4.40 22.44
CA SER A 298 -2.35 -4.43 22.63
C SER A 298 -3.08 -4.14 21.31
N ALA A 299 -2.59 -3.17 20.54
CA ALA A 299 -3.13 -2.85 19.22
C ALA A 299 -2.98 -3.99 18.23
N ALA A 300 -1.79 -4.59 18.12
CA ALA A 300 -1.51 -5.70 17.23
C ALA A 300 -2.38 -6.93 17.54
N SER A 301 -2.59 -7.23 18.83
CA SER A 301 -3.47 -8.32 19.25
C SER A 301 -4.92 -8.09 18.80
N ARG A 302 -5.48 -6.90 19.07
CA ARG A 302 -6.84 -6.55 18.62
C ARG A 302 -6.95 -6.50 17.11
N ALA A 303 -5.98 -5.91 16.44
CA ALA A 303 -5.94 -5.81 14.99
C ALA A 303 -5.97 -7.19 14.33
N THR A 304 -5.19 -8.14 14.85
CA THR A 304 -5.22 -9.54 14.38
C THR A 304 -6.62 -10.15 14.54
N LEU A 305 -7.28 -9.92 15.67
CA LEU A 305 -8.63 -10.41 15.92
C LEU A 305 -9.64 -9.79 14.93
N VAL A 306 -9.61 -8.47 14.74
CA VAL A 306 -10.51 -7.77 13.81
C VAL A 306 -10.29 -8.25 12.37
N VAL A 307 -9.05 -8.24 11.90
CA VAL A 307 -8.69 -8.61 10.53
C VAL A 307 -8.99 -10.07 10.23
N SER A 308 -8.71 -11.00 11.16
CA SER A 308 -9.00 -12.42 10.98
C SER A 308 -10.49 -12.72 10.87
N SER A 309 -11.34 -11.94 11.54
CA SER A 309 -12.81 -12.09 11.46
C SER A 309 -13.36 -11.73 10.08
N GLU A 310 -12.69 -10.86 9.34
CA GLU A 310 -13.08 -10.41 7.99
C GLU A 310 -11.99 -10.71 6.94
N MET A 311 -11.21 -11.78 7.15
CA MET A 311 -10.02 -12.09 6.31
C MET A 311 -10.36 -12.28 4.84
N THR A 312 -11.55 -12.77 4.52
CA THR A 312 -12.00 -12.90 3.12
C THR A 312 -12.25 -11.54 2.48
N ALA A 313 -12.75 -10.57 3.24
CA ALA A 313 -12.99 -9.21 2.74
C ALA A 313 -11.65 -8.50 2.55
N VAL A 314 -10.71 -8.69 3.49
CA VAL A 314 -9.33 -8.19 3.38
C VAL A 314 -8.63 -8.76 2.15
N SER A 315 -8.74 -10.07 1.91
CA SER A 315 -8.15 -10.70 0.73
C SER A 315 -8.81 -10.21 -0.57
N ALA A 316 -10.14 -10.08 -0.60
CA ALA A 316 -10.86 -9.54 -1.75
C ALA A 316 -10.48 -8.08 -2.04
N LEU A 317 -10.36 -7.26 -1.00
CA LEU A 317 -9.93 -5.87 -1.11
C LEU A 317 -8.49 -5.78 -1.63
N ASN A 318 -7.54 -6.49 -1.04
CA ASN A 318 -6.15 -6.46 -1.49
C ASN A 318 -6.01 -6.91 -2.96
N GLY A 319 -6.74 -7.96 -3.35
CA GLY A 319 -6.79 -8.40 -4.75
C GLY A 319 -7.39 -7.36 -5.70
N ALA A 320 -8.50 -6.71 -5.31
CA ALA A 320 -9.13 -5.65 -6.09
C ALA A 320 -8.26 -4.39 -6.18
N CYS A 321 -7.66 -3.96 -5.07
CA CYS A 321 -6.72 -2.85 -4.97
C CYS A 321 -5.53 -3.06 -5.91
N TRP A 322 -4.93 -4.25 -5.94
CA TRP A 322 -3.81 -4.53 -6.86
C TRP A 322 -4.18 -4.29 -8.33
N ILE A 323 -5.36 -4.75 -8.75
CA ILE A 323 -5.86 -4.56 -10.11
C ILE A 323 -6.14 -3.09 -10.39
N VAL A 324 -6.83 -2.41 -9.47
CA VAL A 324 -7.14 -0.98 -9.55
C VAL A 324 -5.86 -0.14 -9.61
N GLN A 325 -4.83 -0.52 -8.85
CA GLN A 325 -3.55 0.17 -8.89
C GLN A 325 -2.87 0.01 -10.25
N LEU A 326 -2.79 -1.22 -10.77
CA LEU A 326 -2.20 -1.50 -12.07
C LEU A 326 -2.92 -0.74 -13.20
N ALA A 327 -4.26 -0.72 -13.17
CA ALA A 327 -5.08 0.01 -14.13
C ALA A 327 -4.85 1.52 -14.04
N GLY A 328 -4.81 2.08 -12.82
CA GLY A 328 -4.54 3.51 -12.60
C GLY A 328 -3.15 3.94 -13.04
N LEU A 329 -2.12 3.15 -12.67
CA LEU A 329 -0.74 3.33 -13.10
C LEU A 329 -0.63 3.34 -14.63
N GLY A 330 -1.22 2.35 -15.28
CA GLY A 330 -1.22 2.25 -16.75
C GLY A 330 -1.99 3.38 -17.43
N ALA A 331 -3.21 3.68 -16.96
CA ALA A 331 -4.09 4.67 -17.57
C ALA A 331 -3.53 6.09 -17.44
N ILE A 332 -3.13 6.51 -16.23
CA ILE A 332 -2.63 7.87 -15.99
C ILE A 332 -1.29 8.07 -16.72
N THR A 333 -0.37 7.10 -16.64
CA THR A 333 0.92 7.18 -17.34
C THR A 333 0.74 7.19 -18.85
N GLY A 334 -0.09 6.27 -19.38
CA GLY A 334 -0.33 6.14 -20.82
C GLY A 334 -1.00 7.38 -21.41
N LEU A 335 -2.11 7.83 -20.80
CA LEU A 335 -2.81 9.03 -21.25
C LEU A 335 -1.96 10.29 -21.08
N GLY A 336 -1.22 10.42 -19.98
CA GLY A 336 -0.27 11.52 -19.78
C GLY A 336 0.84 11.55 -20.82
N SER A 337 1.36 10.37 -21.21
CA SER A 337 2.38 10.24 -22.25
C SER A 337 1.83 10.62 -23.63
N VAL A 338 0.64 10.13 -23.99
CA VAL A 338 -0.03 10.48 -25.25
C VAL A 338 -0.32 11.98 -25.32
N ALA A 339 -0.84 12.58 -24.24
CA ALA A 339 -1.09 14.00 -24.18
C ALA A 339 0.20 14.82 -24.33
N SER A 340 1.30 14.39 -23.70
CA SER A 340 2.61 15.04 -23.80
C SER A 340 3.18 14.95 -25.21
N TRP A 341 3.04 13.79 -25.87
CA TRP A 341 3.42 13.60 -27.26
C TRP A 341 2.64 14.54 -28.19
N LEU A 342 1.32 14.62 -28.02
CA LEU A 342 0.47 15.53 -28.80
C LEU A 342 0.81 17.00 -28.54
N LEU A 343 1.07 17.37 -27.29
CA LEU A 343 1.49 18.71 -26.91
C LEU A 343 2.76 19.14 -27.66
N VAL A 344 3.77 18.26 -27.71
CA VAL A 344 5.07 18.61 -28.29
C VAL A 344 5.07 18.51 -29.82
N THR A 345 4.27 17.62 -30.40
CA THR A 345 4.26 17.39 -31.86
C THR A 345 3.20 18.20 -32.61
N ARG A 346 2.09 18.59 -31.96
CA ARG A 346 0.95 19.25 -32.61
C ARG A 346 0.78 20.72 -32.26
N VAL A 347 1.31 21.18 -31.13
CA VAL A 347 1.20 22.60 -30.75
C VAL A 347 2.37 23.38 -31.33
N GLY A 348 2.07 24.32 -32.23
CA GLY A 348 3.06 25.09 -33.01
C GLY A 348 4.15 25.75 -32.16
N ASN A 349 3.82 26.18 -30.93
CA ASN A 349 4.82 26.75 -30.01
C ASN A 349 5.96 25.79 -29.64
N PHE A 350 5.73 24.48 -29.67
CA PHE A 350 6.74 23.47 -29.32
C PHE A 350 7.22 22.66 -30.53
N SER A 351 6.43 22.61 -31.61
CA SER A 351 6.72 21.84 -32.82
C SER A 351 7.34 22.64 -33.97
N ASP A 352 7.21 23.98 -34.00
CA ASP A 352 7.80 24.82 -35.05
C ASP A 352 9.30 25.07 -34.76
N PRO A 353 10.22 24.69 -35.66
CA PRO A 353 11.66 24.96 -35.53
C PRO A 353 12.02 26.44 -35.33
N ASN A 354 11.15 27.36 -35.76
CA ASN A 354 11.36 28.81 -35.62
C ASN A 354 10.85 29.36 -34.28
N SER A 355 10.16 28.54 -33.48
CA SER A 355 9.67 28.95 -32.17
C SER A 355 10.81 28.97 -31.14
N PRO A 356 10.86 29.98 -30.24
CA PRO A 356 11.82 30.01 -29.14
C PRO A 356 11.66 28.84 -28.15
N SER A 357 10.49 28.19 -28.15
CA SER A 357 10.16 27.05 -27.30
C SER A 357 10.24 25.69 -28.00
N TYR A 358 10.82 25.64 -29.20
CA TYR A 358 10.98 24.40 -29.97
C TYR A 358 11.65 23.27 -29.17
N VAL A 359 11.12 22.05 -29.31
CA VAL A 359 11.66 20.85 -28.67
C VAL A 359 12.40 20.02 -29.71
N HIS A 360 13.73 19.95 -29.58
CA HIS A 360 14.59 19.21 -30.52
C HIS A 360 14.36 17.70 -30.51
N ASP A 361 14.13 17.11 -29.34
CA ASP A 361 13.87 15.68 -29.18
C ASP A 361 12.52 15.45 -28.48
N PRO A 362 11.44 15.29 -29.25
CA PRO A 362 10.11 15.05 -28.70
C PRO A 362 9.98 13.67 -28.04
N VAL A 363 10.78 12.69 -28.45
CA VAL A 363 10.74 11.32 -27.89
C VAL A 363 11.30 11.34 -26.48
N PHE A 364 12.49 11.94 -26.31
CA PHE A 364 13.10 12.05 -24.99
C PHE A 364 12.24 12.86 -24.02
N LEU A 365 11.67 13.99 -24.46
CA LEU A 365 10.79 14.79 -23.61
C LEU A 365 9.53 14.01 -23.21
N THR A 366 8.92 13.28 -24.14
CA THR A 366 7.74 12.44 -23.85
C THR A 366 8.08 11.32 -22.87
N LEU A 367 9.28 10.72 -22.96
CA LEU A 367 9.75 9.72 -22.00
C LEU A 367 9.87 10.32 -20.58
N VAL A 368 10.45 11.52 -20.45
CA VAL A 368 10.55 12.21 -19.16
C VAL A 368 9.15 12.56 -18.62
N ALA A 369 8.24 13.03 -19.48
CA ALA A 369 6.85 13.29 -19.12
C ALA A 369 6.09 12.03 -18.68
N ALA A 370 6.39 10.88 -19.30
CA ALA A 370 5.86 9.57 -18.91
C ALA A 370 6.32 9.19 -17.50
N VAL A 371 7.61 9.38 -17.18
CA VAL A 371 8.15 9.15 -15.83
C VAL A 371 7.47 10.06 -14.80
N ILE A 372 7.29 11.35 -15.11
CA ILE A 372 6.56 12.27 -14.23
C ILE A 372 5.12 11.81 -14.00
N SER A 373 4.42 11.43 -15.08
CA SER A 373 3.03 10.95 -15.00
C SER A 373 2.93 9.66 -14.20
N PHE A 374 3.89 8.76 -14.34
CA PHE A 374 4.00 7.53 -13.55
C PHE A 374 4.20 7.82 -12.07
N LEU A 375 5.10 8.75 -11.72
CA LEU A 375 5.32 9.13 -10.32
C LEU A 375 4.06 9.73 -9.68
N VAL A 376 3.34 10.58 -10.42
CA VAL A 376 2.05 11.11 -9.95
C VAL A 376 1.04 9.97 -9.75
N ALA A 377 0.88 9.08 -10.74
CA ALA A 377 -0.02 7.94 -10.64
C ALA A 377 0.31 7.04 -9.43
N PHE A 378 1.59 6.77 -9.21
CA PHE A 378 2.09 5.94 -8.11
C PHE A 378 1.72 6.52 -6.75
N ILE A 379 1.79 7.84 -6.57
CA ILE A 379 1.40 8.53 -5.33
C ILE A 379 -0.10 8.35 -5.05
N PHE A 380 -0.96 8.53 -6.05
CA PHE A 380 -2.39 8.25 -5.90
C PHE A 380 -2.64 6.80 -5.48
N MET A 381 -1.93 5.85 -6.10
CA MET A 381 -2.11 4.42 -5.83
C MET A 381 -1.65 4.00 -4.42
N ILE A 382 -0.53 4.51 -3.93
CA ILE A 382 -0.05 4.24 -2.56
C ILE A 382 -1.04 4.76 -1.51
N VAL A 383 -1.52 5.99 -1.68
CA VAL A 383 -2.47 6.60 -0.74
C VAL A 383 -3.79 5.82 -0.77
N PHE A 384 -4.29 5.52 -1.97
CA PHE A 384 -5.52 4.74 -2.15
C PHE A 384 -5.47 3.37 -1.46
N ASP A 385 -4.34 2.65 -1.55
CA ASP A 385 -4.14 1.36 -0.87
C ASP A 385 -4.32 1.47 0.65
N THR A 386 -3.62 2.44 1.25
CA THR A 386 -3.60 2.62 2.71
C THR A 386 -4.94 3.14 3.23
N VAL A 387 -5.60 4.02 2.47
CA VAL A 387 -6.95 4.51 2.78
C VAL A 387 -7.96 3.37 2.73
N SER A 388 -7.91 2.53 1.69
CA SER A 388 -8.82 1.40 1.52
C SER A 388 -8.70 0.40 2.68
N ASP A 389 -7.47 0.04 3.07
CA ASP A 389 -7.22 -0.84 4.21
C ASP A 389 -7.73 -0.24 5.53
N SER A 390 -7.49 1.05 5.74
CA SER A 390 -7.94 1.76 6.95
C SER A 390 -9.47 1.80 7.05
N ILE A 391 -10.17 2.03 5.94
CA ILE A 391 -11.64 2.00 5.87
C ILE A 391 -12.18 0.60 6.12
N LEU A 392 -11.58 -0.42 5.52
CA LEU A 392 -12.00 -1.81 5.76
C LEU A 392 -11.78 -2.21 7.23
N TYR A 393 -10.68 -1.78 7.83
CA TYR A 393 -10.44 -2.00 9.26
C TYR A 393 -11.50 -1.32 10.13
N CYS A 394 -11.83 -0.04 9.85
CA CYS A 394 -12.88 0.68 10.57
C CYS A 394 -14.24 -0.03 10.44
N TYR A 395 -14.60 -0.46 9.23
CA TYR A 395 -15.82 -1.23 8.98
C TYR A 395 -15.84 -2.57 9.73
N ALA A 396 -14.75 -3.34 9.68
CA ALA A 396 -14.65 -4.62 10.36
C ALA A 396 -14.74 -4.44 11.89
N LEU A 397 -14.11 -3.39 12.42
CA LEU A 397 -14.18 -3.04 13.84
C LEU A 397 -15.60 -2.68 14.26
N GLU A 398 -16.29 -1.84 13.50
CA GLU A 398 -17.66 -1.42 13.80
C GLU A 398 -18.65 -2.58 13.69
N LYS A 399 -18.54 -3.39 12.65
CA LYS A 399 -19.31 -4.63 12.49
C LYS A 399 -19.18 -5.57 13.69
N ARG A 400 -17.97 -5.70 14.25
CA ARG A 400 -17.76 -6.49 15.48
C ARG A 400 -18.38 -5.85 16.71
N ARG A 401 -18.40 -4.52 16.82
CA ARG A 401 -19.06 -3.80 17.93
C ARG A 401 -20.58 -3.96 17.89
N HIS A 402 -21.19 -3.85 16.71
CA HIS A 402 -22.65 -4.01 16.54
C HIS A 402 -23.14 -5.43 16.82
N ARG A 403 -22.30 -6.47 16.61
CA ARG A 403 -22.62 -7.84 17.08
C ARG A 403 -22.82 -7.96 18.60
N GLY A 404 -22.43 -6.95 19.39
CA GLY A 404 -22.58 -6.91 20.85
C GLY A 404 -23.53 -5.84 21.39
N ARG A 405 -24.31 -5.13 20.56
CA ARG A 405 -25.19 -4.01 20.97
C ARG A 405 -26.57 -4.09 20.30
N THR A 406 -27.62 -3.83 21.07
CA THR A 406 -29.00 -3.68 20.56
C THR A 406 -29.21 -2.29 19.92
N GLU A 407 -29.41 -2.28 18.60
CA GLU A 407 -30.12 -1.35 17.66
C GLU A 407 -30.19 0.18 17.85
N ASN A 408 -29.76 0.81 18.96
CA ASN A 408 -30.14 2.21 19.24
C ASN A 408 -29.05 3.30 19.16
N ASP A 409 -27.82 2.98 18.74
CA ASP A 409 -26.77 4.00 18.55
C ASP A 409 -26.48 4.15 17.05
N GLY A 410 -27.14 5.13 16.41
CA GLY A 410 -26.91 5.48 15.00
C GLY A 410 -25.54 6.13 14.79
N GLU A 411 -24.49 5.30 14.71
CA GLU A 411 -23.13 5.76 14.41
C GLU A 411 -23.01 6.18 12.93
N PRO A 412 -22.26 7.25 12.62
CA PRO A 412 -22.11 7.74 11.25
C PRO A 412 -21.20 6.84 10.42
N VAL A 413 -21.79 6.04 9.54
CA VAL A 413 -21.09 5.14 8.59
C VAL A 413 -20.93 5.81 7.21
N PRO A 414 -19.79 5.69 6.50
CA PRO A 414 -19.63 6.19 5.14
C PRO A 414 -20.67 5.65 4.15
N ARG A 415 -21.01 6.42 3.11
CA ARG A 415 -22.16 6.11 2.22
C ARG A 415 -22.07 4.76 1.55
N GLY A 416 -20.89 4.39 1.05
CA GLY A 416 -20.66 3.07 0.46
C GLY A 416 -21.00 1.92 1.41
N LEU A 417 -20.80 2.12 2.71
CA LEU A 417 -20.94 1.08 3.74
C LEU A 417 -22.29 1.09 4.45
N MET A 418 -23.08 2.17 4.38
CA MET A 418 -24.41 2.27 5.01
C MET A 418 -25.33 1.09 4.67
N ARG A 419 -25.31 0.66 3.40
CA ARG A 419 -26.14 -0.46 2.92
C ARG A 419 -25.72 -1.80 3.53
N LEU A 420 -24.42 -1.99 3.79
CA LEU A 420 -23.91 -3.21 4.42
C LEU A 420 -24.29 -3.28 5.89
N VAL A 421 -24.14 -2.16 6.61
CA VAL A 421 -24.48 -2.08 8.04
C VAL A 421 -26.00 -2.27 8.24
N ALA A 422 -26.83 -1.65 7.40
CA ALA A 422 -28.29 -1.82 7.45
C ALA A 422 -28.77 -3.27 7.15
N GLN A 423 -28.04 -4.03 6.34
CA GLN A 423 -28.34 -5.45 6.10
C GLN A 423 -27.92 -6.35 7.27
N GLU A 424 -26.91 -5.95 8.04
CA GLU A 424 -26.37 -6.74 9.14
C GLU A 424 -27.09 -6.54 10.47
N GLY A 425 -27.73 -5.38 10.70
CA GLY A 425 -28.57 -5.12 11.88
C GLY A 425 -29.78 -6.06 12.04
N ARG A 426 -30.05 -6.93 11.05
CA ARG A 426 -31.12 -7.95 11.10
C ARG A 426 -30.66 -9.31 11.67
N VAL A 427 -29.39 -9.47 12.06
CA VAL A 427 -28.84 -10.75 12.54
C VAL A 427 -28.67 -10.68 14.08
N PRO A 428 -29.22 -11.64 14.86
CA PRO A 428 -29.16 -11.59 16.32
C PRO A 428 -27.72 -11.74 16.86
N PRO A 429 -27.40 -11.12 18.01
CA PRO A 429 -26.07 -11.13 18.61
C PRO A 429 -25.65 -12.52 19.09
N GLN A 430 -24.38 -12.88 18.89
CA GLN A 430 -23.70 -14.01 19.53
C GLN A 430 -22.59 -13.47 20.45
N GLU A 431 -22.57 -13.90 21.71
CA GLU A 431 -21.63 -13.42 22.73
C GLU A 431 -20.19 -13.91 22.46
N ASP A 432 -19.23 -12.97 22.50
CA ASP A 432 -17.78 -13.23 22.31
C ASP A 432 -17.02 -12.73 23.56
N PRO A 433 -16.42 -13.61 24.39
CA PRO A 433 -15.99 -13.28 25.76
C PRO A 433 -14.70 -12.44 25.92
N CYS A 434 -14.12 -11.91 24.84
CA CYS A 434 -12.75 -11.36 24.84
C CYS A 434 -12.60 -9.83 24.93
N MET A 435 -13.63 -9.04 25.24
CA MET A 435 -13.52 -7.56 25.29
C MET A 435 -13.87 -6.97 26.67
N PRO A 436 -12.92 -6.29 27.36
CA PRO A 436 -13.26 -5.42 28.48
C PRO A 436 -13.85 -4.09 27.96
N GLN A 437 -15.18 -4.04 27.86
CA GLN A 437 -16.03 -2.92 27.38
C GLN A 437 -15.74 -1.55 28.06
N LYS A 438 -15.18 -1.55 29.28
CA LYS A 438 -15.06 -0.35 30.14
C LYS A 438 -13.96 0.63 29.74
N SER A 439 -12.85 0.16 29.16
CA SER A 439 -11.72 1.04 28.81
C SER A 439 -12.01 1.92 27.60
N PHE A 440 -12.86 1.44 26.67
CA PHE A 440 -13.14 2.14 25.42
C PHE A 440 -14.24 3.20 25.56
N ASN A 441 -15.31 2.95 26.34
CA ASN A 441 -16.34 3.96 26.58
C ASN A 441 -15.76 5.23 27.23
N HIS A 442 -14.81 5.07 28.16
CA HIS A 442 -14.11 6.19 28.78
C HIS A 442 -13.27 6.99 27.77
N GLN A 443 -12.66 6.31 26.80
CA GLN A 443 -11.77 6.92 25.82
C GLN A 443 -12.52 7.55 24.63
N TYR A 444 -13.67 6.97 24.25
CA TYR A 444 -14.63 7.59 23.34
C TYR A 444 -15.27 8.84 23.96
N GLN A 445 -15.62 8.79 25.26
CA GLN A 445 -16.04 9.97 25.99
C GLN A 445 -14.93 11.04 26.02
N GLN A 446 -13.65 10.66 26.18
CA GLN A 446 -12.55 11.62 26.09
C GLN A 446 -12.40 12.25 24.70
N MET A 447 -12.56 11.47 23.62
CA MET A 447 -12.55 12.02 22.26
C MET A 447 -13.76 12.93 21.97
N GLN A 448 -14.94 12.61 22.50
CA GLN A 448 -16.10 13.50 22.44
C GLN A 448 -15.88 14.77 23.26
N LEU A 449 -15.26 14.67 24.44
CA LEU A 449 -14.93 15.82 25.27
C LEU A 449 -13.87 16.73 24.62
N GLU A 450 -12.85 16.17 23.95
CA GLU A 450 -11.90 16.93 23.14
C GLU A 450 -12.57 17.56 21.90
N ARG A 451 -13.51 16.86 21.27
CA ARG A 451 -14.33 17.40 20.18
C ARG A 451 -15.16 18.62 20.66
N ASP A 452 -15.74 18.51 21.85
CA ASP A 452 -16.56 19.57 22.46
C ASP A 452 -15.71 20.75 22.95
N SER A 453 -14.47 20.51 23.41
CA SER A 453 -13.56 21.59 23.78
C SER A 453 -13.09 22.39 22.57
N VAL A 454 -12.79 21.73 21.44
CA VAL A 454 -12.43 22.39 20.18
C VAL A 454 -13.63 23.18 19.60
N LYS A 455 -14.86 22.68 19.77
CA LYS A 455 -16.07 23.45 19.41
C LYS A 455 -16.21 24.73 20.22
N LYS A 456 -15.86 24.71 21.52
CA LYS A 456 -15.95 25.90 22.38
C LYS A 456 -14.90 26.96 22.03
N GLU A 457 -13.68 26.55 21.68
CA GLU A 457 -12.62 27.48 21.26
C GLU A 457 -12.96 28.14 19.91
N THR A 458 -13.46 27.38 18.93
CA THR A 458 -13.84 27.91 17.60
C THR A 458 -15.08 28.81 17.60
N ILE A 459 -15.89 28.82 18.69
CA ILE A 459 -17.07 29.70 18.83
C ILE A 459 -16.72 31.01 19.59
N GLN A 460 -15.56 31.06 20.27
CA GLN A 460 -15.11 32.23 21.02
C GLN A 460 -14.12 33.13 20.25
N ASP A 461 -13.57 32.65 19.14
CA ASP A 461 -12.85 33.43 18.13
C ASP A 461 -13.77 33.78 16.95
#